data_AF-A0AA86DZK8-F1
#
_entry.id   AF-A0AA86DZK8-F1
#
_cell.length_a   1.000
_cell.length_b   1.000
_cell.length_c   1.000
_cell.angle_alpha   90.00
_cell.angle_beta   90.00
_cell.angle_gamma   90.00
#
_symmetry.space_group_name_H-M   'P 1'
#
loop_
_entity.id
_entity.type
_entity.pdbx_description
1 polymer ?
#
loop_
_entity_poly.entity_id
_entity_poly.type
_entity_poly.pdbx_seq_one_letter_code
_entity_poly.pdbx_strand_id
1 'polypeptide(L)'
;MNAYKGKITFDKEQCVLCQTCAFVCPAGAINISCVEPHKSYDFIIWHNTCTVCGNCTYFCPTGAITLSNTLAEATPQSEKYTSITANMVEYTQCPHCHEPMINVPLTMLKRGFKNVSQPITALFKLCPKCRREHTFKQRVL
;
A
#
# COMPACT_ATOMS: atom_id res chain seq x y z
N MET A 1 -27.49 1.52 2.67
CA MET A 1 -26.56 0.39 2.43
C MET A 1 -25.87 0.07 3.75
N ASN A 2 -26.20 -1.05 4.39
CA ASN A 2 -25.55 -1.47 5.63
C ASN A 2 -24.16 -2.03 5.30
N ALA A 3 -23.15 -1.17 5.28
CA ALA A 3 -21.77 -1.62 5.18
C ALA A 3 -21.33 -2.11 6.56
N TYR A 4 -21.32 -3.42 6.77
CA TYR A 4 -20.71 -4.01 7.95
C TYR A 4 -19.22 -3.63 7.98
N LYS A 5 -18.74 -3.16 9.14
CA LYS A 5 -17.33 -2.85 9.33
C LYS A 5 -16.61 -4.12 9.77
N GLY A 6 -16.10 -4.87 8.80
CA GLY A 6 -15.37 -6.12 9.03
C GLY A 6 -13.90 -5.92 9.33
N LYS A 7 -13.10 -6.96 9.12
CA LYS A 7 -11.65 -6.96 9.34
C LYS A 7 -10.95 -6.02 8.35
N ILE A 8 -9.85 -5.42 8.78
CA ILE A 8 -8.97 -4.69 7.88
C ILE A 8 -8.15 -5.69 7.06
N THR A 9 -8.14 -5.51 5.74
CA THR A 9 -7.31 -6.28 4.81
C THR A 9 -6.25 -5.39 4.17
N PHE A 10 -5.09 -5.97 3.88
CA PHE A 10 -3.94 -5.26 3.34
C PHE A 10 -3.36 -5.99 2.12
N ASP A 11 -3.19 -5.26 1.03
CA ASP A 11 -2.56 -5.69 -0.21
C ASP A 11 -1.20 -5.00 -0.36
N LYS A 12 -0.13 -5.79 -0.25
CA LYS A 12 1.24 -5.27 -0.34
C LYS A 12 1.62 -4.78 -1.73
N GLU A 13 1.01 -5.31 -2.79
CA GLU A 13 1.34 -4.95 -4.19
C GLU A 13 0.80 -3.56 -4.57
N GLN A 14 -0.23 -3.11 -3.85
CA GLN A 14 -0.81 -1.77 -3.98
C GLN A 14 -0.16 -0.75 -3.04
N CYS A 15 0.63 -1.19 -2.08
CA CYS A 15 1.22 -0.32 -1.07
C CYS A 15 2.41 0.46 -1.65
N VAL A 16 2.42 1.77 -1.43
CA VAL A 16 3.50 2.68 -1.87
C VAL A 16 4.32 3.25 -0.71
N LEU A 17 4.21 2.65 0.49
CA LEU A 17 4.93 3.06 1.71
C LEU A 17 4.80 4.54 2.09
N CYS A 18 3.67 5.18 1.78
CA CYS A 18 3.41 6.58 2.14
C CYS A 18 3.15 6.82 3.64
N GLN A 19 2.95 5.75 4.42
CA GLN A 19 2.70 5.77 5.87
C GLN A 19 1.44 6.53 6.33
N THR A 20 0.61 7.04 5.43
CA THR A 20 -0.64 7.75 5.76
C THR A 20 -1.55 6.92 6.66
N CYS A 21 -1.67 5.61 6.42
CA CYS A 21 -2.54 4.74 7.22
C CYS A 21 -2.11 4.65 8.69
N ALA A 22 -0.80 4.61 8.97
CA ALA A 22 -0.27 4.63 10.33
C ALA A 22 -0.51 6.00 10.98
N PHE A 23 -0.26 7.08 10.24
CA PHE A 23 -0.45 8.46 10.71
C PHE A 23 -1.91 8.77 11.11
N VAL A 24 -2.89 8.32 10.33
CA VAL A 24 -4.32 8.59 10.57
C VAL A 24 -4.99 7.59 11.51
N CYS A 25 -4.27 6.58 12.01
CA CYS A 25 -4.84 5.55 12.87
C CYS A 25 -5.00 6.10 14.31
N PRO A 26 -6.24 6.38 14.78
CA PRO A 26 -6.42 6.96 16.11
C PRO A 26 -6.06 6.00 17.25
N ALA A 27 -6.06 4.69 16.97
CA ALA A 27 -5.75 3.66 17.95
C ALA A 27 -4.26 3.27 17.99
N GLY A 28 -3.44 3.76 17.05
CA GLY A 28 -2.04 3.32 16.93
C GLY A 28 -1.87 1.85 16.55
N ALA A 29 -2.88 1.25 15.91
CA ALA A 29 -2.91 -0.18 15.60
C ALA A 29 -2.04 -0.61 14.40
N ILE A 30 -1.41 0.34 13.70
CA ILE A 30 -0.63 0.09 12.48
C ILE A 30 0.82 0.54 12.73
N ASN A 31 1.77 -0.37 12.53
CA ASN A 31 3.19 -0.06 12.55
C ASN A 31 3.83 -0.36 11.20
N ILE A 32 4.68 0.56 10.75
CA ILE A 32 5.48 0.43 9.54
C ILE A 32 6.92 0.72 9.92
N SER A 33 7.77 -0.30 9.89
CA SER A 33 9.15 -0.19 10.35
C SER A 33 10.12 -0.65 9.28
N CYS A 34 11.20 0.11 9.10
CA CYS A 34 12.30 -0.27 8.20
C CYS A 34 12.99 -1.53 8.74
N VAL A 35 13.10 -2.56 7.91
CA VAL A 35 13.86 -3.78 8.23
C VAL A 35 15.26 -3.64 7.64
N GLU A 36 15.32 -3.36 6.34
CA GLU A 36 16.55 -3.08 5.61
C GLU A 36 16.38 -1.78 4.81
N PRO A 37 17.24 -0.76 5.03
CA PRO A 37 17.14 0.51 4.32
C PRO A 37 17.12 0.34 2.80
N HIS A 38 16.17 1.01 2.14
CA HIS A 38 15.96 0.94 0.68
C HIS A 38 15.67 -0.46 0.12
N LYS A 39 15.27 -1.42 0.97
CA LYS A 39 15.00 -2.80 0.55
C LYS A 39 13.66 -3.32 1.05
N SER A 40 13.38 -3.22 2.35
CA SER A 40 12.16 -3.80 2.92
C SER A 40 11.67 -3.10 4.18
N TYR A 41 10.34 -3.10 4.32
CA TYR A 41 9.61 -2.57 5.45
C TYR A 41 8.62 -3.61 5.95
N ASP A 42 8.57 -3.79 7.27
CA ASP A 42 7.53 -4.56 7.93
C ASP A 42 6.29 -3.69 8.06
N PHE A 43 5.14 -4.28 7.73
CA PHE A 43 3.82 -3.69 7.88
C PHE A 43 2.98 -4.58 8.79
N ILE A 44 2.65 -4.07 9.97
CA ILE A 44 1.92 -4.81 11.00
C ILE A 44 0.63 -4.08 11.33
N ILE A 45 -0.47 -4.83 11.41
CA ILE A 45 -1.74 -4.39 11.99
C ILE A 45 -2.05 -5.28 13.19
N TRP A 46 -2.21 -4.68 14.36
CA TRP A 46 -2.68 -5.38 15.56
C TRP A 46 -4.21 -5.33 15.64
N HIS A 47 -4.88 -6.46 15.39
CA HIS A 47 -6.35 -6.52 15.37
C HIS A 47 -6.96 -6.32 16.77
N ASN A 48 -6.22 -6.63 17.83
CA ASN A 48 -6.64 -6.39 19.21
C ASN A 48 -6.64 -4.91 19.62
N THR A 49 -5.97 -4.05 18.85
CA THR A 49 -5.85 -2.60 19.08
C THR A 49 -6.73 -1.83 18.10
N CYS A 50 -6.98 -2.40 16.91
CA CYS A 50 -7.79 -1.79 15.87
C CYS A 50 -9.24 -1.57 16.32
N THR A 51 -9.71 -0.32 16.21
CA THR A 51 -11.11 0.05 16.51
C THR A 51 -12.04 -0.06 15.29
N VAL A 52 -11.52 -0.54 14.16
CA VAL A 52 -12.28 -0.72 12.91
C VAL A 52 -12.97 0.59 12.45
N CYS A 53 -12.34 1.73 12.72
CA CYS A 53 -12.94 3.05 12.42
C CYS A 53 -13.05 3.31 10.90
N GLY A 54 -12.07 2.86 10.12
CA GLY A 54 -12.00 3.03 8.65
C GLY A 54 -11.13 4.19 8.16
N ASN A 55 -10.46 4.95 9.05
CA ASN A 55 -9.62 6.07 8.61
C ASN A 55 -8.50 5.64 7.66
N CYS A 56 -7.82 4.54 7.98
CA CYS A 56 -6.73 4.04 7.16
C CYS A 56 -7.19 3.69 5.73
N THR A 57 -8.42 3.19 5.56
CA THR A 57 -8.98 2.84 4.25
C THR A 57 -9.41 4.08 3.48
N TYR A 58 -10.05 5.04 4.16
CA TYR A 58 -10.48 6.30 3.57
C TYR A 58 -9.31 7.12 3.02
N PHE A 59 -8.23 7.25 3.80
CA PHE A 59 -7.07 8.05 3.42
C PHE A 59 -6.02 7.31 2.57
N CYS A 60 -6.22 6.02 2.26
CA CYS A 60 -5.28 5.28 1.44
C CYS A 60 -5.37 5.72 -0.04
N PRO A 61 -4.32 6.35 -0.60
CA PRO A 61 -4.36 6.87 -1.96
C PRO A 61 -4.31 5.76 -3.04
N THR A 62 -3.95 4.54 -2.67
CA THR A 62 -3.85 3.41 -3.61
C THR A 62 -4.96 2.38 -3.41
N GLY A 63 -5.66 2.42 -2.28
CA GLY A 63 -6.57 1.35 -1.88
C GLY A 63 -5.87 0.08 -1.38
N ALA A 64 -4.59 0.16 -0.99
CA ALA A 64 -3.83 -0.97 -0.44
C ALA A 64 -4.38 -1.49 0.90
N ILE A 65 -5.13 -0.68 1.63
CA ILE A 65 -5.78 -1.09 2.88
C ILE A 65 -7.27 -0.87 2.74
N THR A 66 -8.04 -1.93 2.99
CA THR A 66 -9.50 -1.96 2.78
C THR A 66 -10.20 -2.56 3.99
N LEU A 67 -11.51 -2.31 4.07
CA LEU A 67 -12.36 -2.85 5.11
C LEU A 67 -13.18 -3.97 4.48
N SER A 68 -13.15 -5.18 5.04
CA SER A 68 -14.00 -6.26 4.55
C SER A 68 -15.47 -5.97 4.89
N ASN A 69 -16.38 -6.43 4.02
CA ASN A 69 -17.82 -6.36 4.26
C ASN A 69 -18.34 -7.56 5.07
N THR A 70 -17.47 -8.20 5.84
CA THR A 70 -17.83 -9.33 6.70
C THR A 70 -18.31 -8.82 8.06
N LEU A 71 -19.09 -9.63 8.76
CA LEU A 71 -19.38 -9.35 10.18
C LEU A 71 -18.06 -9.40 10.98
N ALA A 72 -17.95 -8.54 11.97
CA ALA A 72 -16.85 -8.60 12.92
C ALA A 72 -17.01 -9.85 13.78
N GLU A 73 -16.13 -10.83 13.60
CA GLU A 73 -16.12 -12.06 14.39
C GLU A 73 -15.36 -11.86 15.70
N ALA A 74 -15.80 -12.52 16.76
CA ALA A 74 -15.09 -12.52 18.02
C ALA A 74 -13.75 -13.26 17.84
N THR A 75 -12.65 -12.62 18.25
CA THR A 75 -11.35 -13.29 18.30
C THR A 75 -11.24 -14.11 19.59
N PRO A 76 -10.84 -15.39 19.53
CA PRO A 76 -10.62 -16.19 20.74
C PRO A 76 -9.61 -15.54 21.69
N GLN A 77 -9.82 -15.69 23.00
CA GLN A 77 -8.90 -15.13 24.01
C GLN A 77 -7.46 -15.66 23.86
N SER A 78 -7.31 -16.91 23.43
CA SER A 78 -6.01 -17.54 23.14
C SER A 78 -5.23 -16.83 22.02
N GLU A 79 -5.92 -16.11 21.13
CA GLU A 79 -5.34 -15.42 19.97
C GLU A 79 -5.19 -13.91 20.18
N LYS A 80 -5.49 -13.40 21.39
CA LYS A 80 -5.50 -11.97 21.70
C LYS A 80 -4.24 -11.23 21.25
N TYR A 81 -3.06 -11.84 21.36
CA TYR A 81 -1.77 -11.20 21.00
C TYR A 81 -1.18 -11.70 19.69
N THR A 82 -1.76 -12.73 19.08
CA THR A 82 -1.29 -13.31 17.81
C THR A 82 -2.17 -12.94 16.63
N SER A 83 -3.36 -12.38 16.87
CA SER A 83 -4.23 -11.82 15.84
C SER A 83 -3.65 -10.54 15.26
N ILE A 84 -2.71 -10.72 14.32
CA ILE A 84 -2.07 -9.64 13.57
C ILE A 84 -2.17 -9.90 12.06
N THR A 85 -2.15 -8.83 11.27
CA THR A 85 -1.79 -8.92 9.85
C THR A 85 -0.35 -8.45 9.73
N ALA A 86 0.53 -9.31 9.25
CA ALA A 86 1.94 -9.03 9.08
C ALA A 86 2.36 -9.29 7.63
N ASN A 87 2.84 -8.25 6.95
CA ASN A 87 3.30 -8.32 5.58
C ASN A 87 4.64 -7.58 5.46
N MET A 88 5.50 -8.06 4.56
CA MET A 88 6.70 -7.35 4.16
C MET A 88 6.45 -6.62 2.84
N VAL A 89 6.75 -5.34 2.80
CA VAL A 89 6.68 -4.51 1.58
C VAL A 89 8.10 -4.23 1.11
N GLU A 90 8.40 -4.66 -0.10
CA GLU A 90 9.75 -4.65 -0.67
C GLU A 90 9.91 -3.56 -1.72
N TYR A 91 11.10 -2.98 -1.80
CA TYR A 91 11.51 -2.15 -2.92
C TYR A 91 11.76 -3.06 -4.12
N THR A 92 11.36 -2.59 -5.29
CA THR A 92 11.72 -3.21 -6.56
C THR A 92 12.92 -2.47 -7.16
N GLN A 93 13.67 -3.15 -8.01
CA GLN A 93 14.78 -2.52 -8.73
C GLN A 93 14.27 -1.93 -10.04
N CYS A 94 14.75 -0.73 -10.38
CA CYS A 94 14.50 -0.15 -11.69
C CYS A 94 15.10 -1.05 -12.78
N PRO A 95 14.32 -1.49 -13.80
CA PRO A 95 14.83 -2.38 -14.84
C PRO A 95 15.88 -1.72 -15.76
N HIS A 96 16.11 -0.42 -15.64
CA HIS A 96 17.11 0.32 -16.42
C HIS A 96 18.39 0.62 -15.64
N CYS A 97 18.28 1.20 -14.43
CA CYS A 97 19.45 1.63 -13.64
C CYS A 97 19.70 0.82 -12.35
N HIS A 98 18.81 -0.13 -12.01
CA HIS A 98 18.84 -0.93 -10.78
C HIS A 98 18.73 -0.15 -9.46
N GLU A 99 18.48 1.16 -9.50
CA GLU A 99 18.16 1.94 -8.30
C GLU A 99 16.89 1.38 -7.62
N PRO A 100 16.88 1.29 -6.27
CA PRO A 100 15.71 0.83 -5.53
C PRO A 100 14.57 1.83 -5.66
N MET A 101 13.37 1.34 -5.94
CA MET A 101 12.16 2.14 -6.08
C MET A 101 10.95 1.40 -5.51
N ILE A 102 9.90 2.15 -5.17
CA ILE A 102 8.60 1.55 -4.90
C ILE A 102 7.80 1.47 -6.19
N ASN A 103 7.09 0.36 -6.40
CA ASN A 103 6.22 0.20 -7.56
C ASN A 103 5.08 1.23 -7.52
N VAL A 104 4.71 1.79 -8.69
CA VAL A 104 3.49 2.58 -8.82
C VAL A 104 2.37 1.65 -9.29
N PRO A 105 1.37 1.34 -8.43
CA PRO A 105 0.33 0.40 -8.79
C PRO A 105 -0.58 0.93 -9.89
N LEU A 106 -1.22 0.03 -10.64
CA LEU A 106 -2.16 0.38 -11.71
C LEU A 106 -3.34 1.23 -11.20
N THR A 107 -3.74 1.05 -9.94
CA THR A 107 -4.80 1.86 -9.30
C THR A 107 -4.45 3.35 -9.29
N MET A 108 -3.19 3.68 -8.99
CA MET A 108 -2.68 5.06 -9.06
C MET A 108 -2.65 5.57 -10.49
N LEU A 109 -2.25 4.75 -11.47
CA LEU A 109 -2.23 5.14 -12.88
C LEU A 109 -3.64 5.44 -13.39
N LYS A 110 -4.63 4.60 -13.05
CA LYS A 110 -6.04 4.80 -13.40
C LYS A 110 -6.64 6.06 -12.77
N ARG A 111 -6.11 6.50 -11.62
CA ARG A 111 -6.52 7.76 -10.98
C ARG A 111 -5.85 8.98 -11.63
N GLY A 112 -4.60 8.86 -12.05
CA GLY A 112 -3.82 9.96 -12.64
C GLY A 112 -4.04 10.18 -14.15
N PHE A 113 -4.41 9.13 -14.89
CA PHE A 113 -4.55 9.17 -16.34
C PHE A 113 -5.94 8.71 -16.78
N LYS A 114 -6.56 9.42 -17.73
CA LYS A 114 -7.86 9.03 -18.31
C LYS A 114 -7.79 7.67 -19.03
N ASN A 115 -6.74 7.46 -19.81
CA ASN A 115 -6.52 6.24 -20.58
C ASN A 115 -5.16 5.65 -20.22
N VAL A 116 -5.15 4.53 -19.50
CA VAL A 116 -3.91 3.82 -19.15
C VAL A 116 -3.57 2.86 -20.29
N SER A 117 -2.58 3.25 -21.10
CA SER A 117 -2.07 2.44 -22.21
C SER A 117 -0.83 1.63 -21.80
N GLN A 118 -0.42 0.68 -22.64
CA GLN A 118 0.77 -0.13 -22.41
C GLN A 118 2.07 0.72 -22.33
N PRO A 119 2.28 1.77 -23.16
CA PRO A 119 3.40 2.69 -23.01
C PRO A 119 3.44 3.42 -21.65
N ILE A 120 2.28 3.90 -21.17
CA ILE A 120 2.19 4.56 -19.84
C ILE A 120 2.53 3.56 -18.74
N THR A 121 1.99 2.35 -18.81
CA THR A 121 2.28 1.31 -17.83
C THR A 121 3.77 0.96 -17.81
N ALA A 122 4.42 0.85 -18.98
CA ALA A 122 5.85 0.59 -19.07
C ALA A 122 6.69 1.75 -18.50
N LEU A 123 6.29 3.00 -18.76
CA LEU A 123 6.96 4.19 -18.23
C LEU A 123 6.95 4.24 -16.69
N PHE A 124 5.85 3.82 -16.07
CA PHE A 124 5.73 3.79 -14.61
C PHE A 124 6.38 2.56 -13.94
N LYS A 125 6.89 1.60 -14.72
CA LYS A 125 7.83 0.56 -14.25
C LYS A 125 9.28 1.06 -14.14
N LEU A 126 9.56 2.29 -14.57
CA LEU A 126 10.87 2.94 -14.37
C LEU A 126 10.87 3.79 -13.10
N CYS A 127 12.06 3.93 -12.49
CA CYS A 127 12.25 4.85 -11.37
C CYS A 127 12.02 6.31 -11.81
N PRO A 128 11.78 7.26 -10.88
CA PRO A 128 11.48 8.65 -11.23
C PRO A 128 12.53 9.32 -12.13
N LYS A 129 13.81 8.99 -11.94
CA LYS A 129 14.94 9.51 -12.73
C LYS A 129 14.89 8.98 -14.17
N CYS A 130 14.94 7.66 -14.35
CA CYS A 130 14.88 7.04 -15.68
C CYS A 130 13.57 7.36 -16.41
N ARG A 131 12.45 7.47 -15.67
CA ARG A 131 11.17 7.91 -16.22
C ARG A 131 11.26 9.29 -16.85
N ARG A 132 11.83 10.27 -16.13
CA ARG A 132 12.02 11.63 -16.63
C ARG A 132 12.91 11.67 -17.86
N GLU A 133 14.03 10.95 -17.83
CA GLU A 133 14.96 10.86 -18.96
C GLU A 133 14.32 10.22 -20.19
N HIS A 134 13.56 9.13 -19.99
CA HIS A 134 12.85 8.43 -21.06
C HIS A 134 11.81 9.33 -21.72
N THR A 135 10.97 10.02 -20.92
CA THR A 135 9.99 10.98 -21.44
C THR A 135 10.65 12.11 -22.22
N PHE A 136 11.77 12.66 -21.74
CA PHE A 136 12.48 13.75 -22.42
C PHE A 136 13.09 13.30 -23.76
N LYS A 137 13.79 12.17 -23.79
CA LYS A 137 14.45 11.65 -25.01
C LYS A 137 13.45 11.30 -26.10
N GLN A 138 12.33 10.68 -25.73
CA GLN A 138 11.35 10.20 -26.70
C GLN A 138 10.22 11.21 -26.99
N ARG A 139 10.19 12.37 -26.32
CA ARG A 139 9.11 13.38 -26.43
C ARG A 139 7.70 12.74 -26.29
N VAL A 140 7.55 11.84 -25.32
CA VAL A 140 6.34 10.97 -25.15
C VAL A 140 5.18 11.69 -24.47
N LEU A 141 5.35 12.96 -24.07
CA LEU A 141 4.31 13.85 -23.55
C LEU A 141 4.49 15.24 -24.16
#